data_AF-A0A1A8NG85-F1
#
_entry.id   AF-A0A1A8NG85-F1
#
_cell.length_a   1.000
_cell.length_b   1.000
_cell.length_c   1.000
_cell.angle_alpha   90.00
_cell.angle_beta   90.00
_cell.angle_gamma   90.00
#
_symmetry.space_group_name_H-M   'P 1'
#
loop_
_entity.id
_entity.type
_entity.pdbx_description
1 polymer ?
#
loop_
_entity_poly.entity_id
_entity_poly.type
_entity_poly.pdbx_seq_one_letter_code
_entity_poly.pdbx_strand_id
1 'polypeptide(L)'
;MEIWTAVFVWTAVWPSALSVTRYSIAEEMERGSVVANLAADLGLELGGLAQREVKLDIFTNKKYLDFNKKTGELYILEKIDREYLCPAKPASCFLKLDLIIESPLRIFNIELGITDINDNAPHFRRDRVELDVSESATPGERFSLPNAVDPDVGVNTIKTYKLSTSDHFTIEIQTGSDGTQYVDLVLTKSLDREERVVHNLILAAEDGGVPERSGTANIIVRVQDTNDNPPRFEKPFYTINMTENIPIGTSVMKLNATDLDEGANSEIIYSFTLYTSEKTQDVFALNRDTGEVTIKGIIDYEDMKFYEMYIEAKDKGEPPLLGQCKVVVHVTDMNDNYPEITVQSVKNTVAENIPVGSVIALVGISDRDTGDNGKVSLSVKENIPFILNKSSDKPTHYKLIVSEHLDREKVSEYLITLVVTDAGTPPLSDNETISVHLLDVNDNV
;
A
#
# COMPACT_ATOMS: atom_id res chain seq x y z
N MET A 1 44.58 -63.85 86.72
CA MET A 1 43.55 -64.84 87.11
C MET A 1 42.24 -64.06 87.15
N GLU A 2 41.22 -64.33 86.35
CA GLU A 2 40.87 -65.49 85.54
C GLU A 2 40.23 -65.04 84.23
N ILE A 3 40.38 -65.92 83.23
CA ILE A 3 39.79 -65.86 81.92
C ILE A 3 38.34 -66.31 82.04
N TRP A 4 37.40 -65.55 81.48
CA TRP A 4 36.12 -66.09 81.04
C TRP A 4 35.90 -65.73 79.57
N THR A 5 36.04 -66.75 78.73
CA THR A 5 35.54 -66.81 77.36
C THR A 5 34.01 -66.85 77.38
N ALA A 6 33.36 -65.94 76.65
CA ALA A 6 31.95 -66.09 76.29
C ALA A 6 31.72 -65.68 74.84
N VAL A 7 31.39 -66.73 74.07
CA VAL A 7 30.85 -66.86 72.72
C VAL A 7 30.13 -65.63 72.15
N PHE A 8 30.63 -65.10 71.03
CA PHE A 8 29.89 -64.21 70.14
C PHE A 8 28.90 -65.05 69.31
N VAL A 9 27.61 -64.96 69.62
CA VAL A 9 26.54 -65.39 68.70
C VAL A 9 26.26 -64.21 67.78
N TRP A 10 26.70 -64.33 66.52
CA TRP A 10 26.24 -63.44 65.44
C TRP A 10 24.76 -63.72 65.19
N THR A 11 23.88 -62.92 65.78
CA THR A 11 22.51 -62.79 65.28
C THR A 11 22.59 -61.86 64.06
N ALA A 12 22.61 -62.46 62.88
CA ALA A 12 22.37 -61.75 61.64
C ALA A 12 20.93 -61.23 61.67
N VAL A 13 20.75 -59.97 62.06
CA VAL A 13 19.51 -59.24 61.83
C VAL A 13 19.50 -58.92 60.33
N TRP A 14 18.86 -59.78 59.53
CA TRP A 14 18.46 -59.38 58.19
C TRP A 14 17.45 -58.23 58.34
N PRO A 15 17.69 -57.05 57.75
CA PRO A 15 16.63 -56.08 57.60
C PRO A 15 15.62 -56.71 56.63
N SER A 16 14.45 -57.08 57.15
CA SER A 16 13.31 -57.43 56.32
C SER A 16 13.02 -56.26 55.40
N ALA A 17 13.45 -56.36 54.15
CA ALA A 17 13.01 -55.45 53.10
C ALA A 17 11.49 -55.50 53.10
N LEU A 18 10.84 -54.37 53.41
CA LEU A 18 9.41 -54.20 53.21
C LEU A 18 9.15 -54.42 51.72
N SER A 19 8.63 -55.60 51.38
CA SER A 19 8.25 -55.93 50.00
C SER A 19 7.14 -54.97 49.58
N VAL A 20 7.42 -54.14 48.57
CA VAL A 20 6.42 -53.30 47.92
C VAL A 20 5.92 -54.04 46.68
N THR A 21 4.61 -54.25 46.59
CA THR A 21 4.00 -54.86 45.41
C THR A 21 3.66 -53.77 44.40
N ARG A 22 4.06 -53.96 43.14
CA ARG A 22 3.90 -52.96 42.07
C ARG A 22 2.94 -53.44 41.01
N TYR A 23 1.98 -52.60 40.66
CA TYR A 23 1.07 -52.78 39.55
C TYR A 23 1.09 -51.55 38.66
N SER A 24 0.58 -51.67 37.44
CA SER A 24 0.40 -50.55 36.52
C SER A 24 -0.94 -50.67 35.81
N ILE A 25 -1.67 -49.58 35.73
CA ILE A 25 -2.94 -49.50 35.00
C ILE A 25 -2.99 -48.26 34.14
N ALA A 26 -3.75 -48.33 33.04
CA ALA A 26 -4.16 -47.14 32.32
C ALA A 26 -5.09 -46.29 33.19
N GLU A 27 -5.01 -44.98 33.02
CA GLU A 27 -6.03 -44.08 33.53
C GLU A 27 -7.38 -44.27 32.80
N GLU A 28 -8.43 -43.59 33.26
CA GLU A 28 -9.78 -43.63 32.70
C GLU A 28 -10.44 -45.02 32.60
N MET A 29 -9.87 -46.03 33.25
CA MET A 29 -10.46 -47.36 33.35
C MET A 29 -11.88 -47.30 33.93
N GLU A 30 -12.79 -48.07 33.32
CA GLU A 30 -14.19 -48.08 33.71
C GLU A 30 -14.41 -48.59 35.13
N ARG A 31 -15.44 -48.06 35.78
CA ARG A 31 -15.83 -48.47 37.13
C ARG A 31 -16.15 -49.97 37.17
N GLY A 32 -15.59 -50.67 38.16
CA GLY A 32 -15.71 -52.11 38.33
C GLY A 32 -14.62 -52.92 37.63
N SER A 33 -13.75 -52.28 36.83
CA SER A 33 -12.61 -52.95 36.21
C SER A 33 -11.69 -53.55 37.27
N VAL A 34 -11.26 -54.79 37.08
CA VAL A 34 -10.32 -55.46 37.97
C VAL A 34 -8.90 -55.01 37.64
N VAL A 35 -8.16 -54.56 38.66
CA VAL A 35 -6.76 -54.12 38.58
C VAL A 35 -5.81 -55.29 38.77
N ALA A 36 -6.01 -56.05 39.84
CA ALA A 36 -5.15 -57.18 40.21
C ALA A 36 -5.86 -58.11 41.19
N ASN A 37 -5.46 -59.38 41.24
CA ASN A 37 -5.88 -60.30 42.28
C ASN A 37 -4.88 -60.26 43.45
N LEU A 38 -5.04 -59.26 44.33
CA LEU A 38 -4.14 -59.09 45.48
C LEU A 38 -4.14 -60.29 46.40
N ALA A 39 -5.26 -61.02 46.53
CA ALA A 39 -5.27 -62.21 47.38
C ALA A 39 -4.36 -63.31 46.84
N ALA A 40 -4.38 -63.55 45.53
CA ALA A 40 -3.46 -64.50 44.90
C ALA A 40 -2.00 -64.03 45.02
N ASP A 41 -1.74 -62.76 44.67
CA ASP A 41 -0.38 -62.22 44.60
C ASP A 41 0.28 -62.08 45.99
N LEU A 42 -0.50 -61.82 47.03
CA LEU A 42 -0.02 -61.69 48.42
C LEU A 42 -0.15 -62.98 49.24
N GLY A 43 -0.62 -64.08 48.63
CA GLY A 43 -0.80 -65.38 49.28
C GLY A 43 -1.84 -65.36 50.41
N LEU A 44 -2.97 -64.69 50.19
CA LEU A 44 -4.08 -64.56 51.14
C LEU A 44 -5.18 -65.59 50.84
N GLU A 45 -5.59 -66.35 51.86
CA GLU A 45 -6.69 -67.30 51.74
C GLU A 45 -8.06 -66.60 51.79
N LEU A 46 -8.83 -66.70 50.71
CA LEU A 46 -10.15 -66.04 50.56
C LEU A 46 -11.13 -66.39 51.69
N GLY A 47 -11.16 -67.65 52.12
CA GLY A 47 -12.03 -68.10 53.21
C GLY A 47 -11.74 -67.41 54.55
N GLY A 48 -10.46 -67.07 54.80
CA GLY A 48 -10.02 -66.33 55.99
C GLY A 48 -10.26 -64.82 55.88
N LEU A 49 -10.20 -64.23 54.68
CA LEU A 49 -10.42 -62.80 54.48
C LEU A 49 -11.86 -62.35 54.77
N ALA A 50 -12.84 -63.19 54.48
CA ALA A 50 -14.25 -62.87 54.71
C ALA A 50 -14.61 -62.64 56.19
N GLN A 51 -13.84 -63.22 57.12
CA GLN A 51 -14.04 -63.10 58.56
C GLN A 51 -13.16 -62.01 59.20
N ARG A 52 -12.33 -61.32 58.41
CA ARG A 52 -11.34 -60.35 58.89
C ARG A 52 -11.69 -58.93 58.46
N GLU A 53 -11.30 -57.98 59.29
CA GLU A 53 -11.30 -56.58 58.88
C GLU A 53 -10.16 -56.36 57.88
N VAL A 54 -10.53 -55.83 56.72
CA VAL A 54 -9.63 -55.48 55.63
C VAL A 54 -9.95 -54.05 55.29
N LYS A 55 -8.95 -53.17 55.38
CA LYS A 55 -9.03 -51.76 55.01
C LYS A 55 -8.02 -51.50 53.90
N LEU A 56 -8.49 -50.90 52.81
CA LEU A 56 -7.63 -50.30 51.80
C LEU A 56 -7.48 -48.82 52.15
N ASP A 57 -6.27 -48.40 52.52
CA ASP A 57 -5.94 -47.00 52.72
C ASP A 57 -5.27 -46.46 51.46
N ILE A 58 -5.76 -45.33 50.96
CA ILE A 58 -5.21 -44.65 49.78
C ILE A 58 -4.68 -43.32 50.29
N PHE A 59 -3.43 -42.99 49.97
CA PHE A 59 -2.80 -41.75 50.40
C PHE A 59 -3.28 -40.54 49.57
N THR A 60 -4.59 -40.42 49.37
CA THR A 60 -5.28 -39.32 48.69
C THR A 60 -6.64 -39.06 49.37
N ASN A 61 -7.23 -37.87 49.14
CA ASN A 61 -8.53 -37.51 49.72
C ASN A 61 -9.74 -38.18 49.03
N LYS A 62 -9.50 -38.99 47.99
CA LYS A 62 -10.55 -39.56 47.13
C LYS A 62 -10.34 -41.07 46.98
N LYS A 63 -11.43 -41.84 47.12
CA LYS A 63 -11.38 -43.30 47.03
C LYS A 63 -11.52 -43.75 45.58
N TYR A 64 -10.40 -43.97 44.91
CA TYR A 64 -10.38 -44.45 43.52
C TYR A 64 -10.54 -45.95 43.37
N LEU A 65 -10.14 -46.72 44.39
CA LEU A 65 -10.04 -48.18 44.35
C LEU A 65 -10.69 -48.78 45.58
N ASP A 66 -11.15 -50.03 45.45
CA ASP A 66 -11.65 -50.82 46.56
C ASP A 66 -11.26 -52.30 46.40
N PHE A 67 -11.31 -53.05 47.50
CA PHE A 67 -10.88 -54.44 47.58
C PHE A 67 -12.06 -55.37 47.85
N ASN A 68 -12.33 -56.29 46.92
CA ASN A 68 -13.38 -57.27 47.08
C ASN A 68 -12.89 -58.45 47.93
N LYS A 69 -13.32 -58.50 49.19
CA LYS A 69 -12.93 -59.56 50.14
C LYS A 69 -13.36 -60.97 49.74
N LYS A 70 -14.36 -61.11 48.86
CA LYS A 70 -14.86 -62.42 48.41
C LYS A 70 -14.04 -63.00 47.27
N THR A 71 -13.59 -62.15 46.34
CA THR A 71 -12.83 -62.57 45.15
C THR A 71 -11.33 -62.35 45.31
N GLY A 72 -10.91 -61.48 46.23
CA GLY A 72 -9.51 -61.11 46.42
C GLY A 72 -9.00 -60.06 45.44
N GLU A 73 -9.91 -59.43 44.71
CA GLU A 73 -9.59 -58.51 43.61
C GLU A 73 -9.58 -57.05 44.08
N LEU A 74 -8.57 -56.31 43.67
CA LEU A 74 -8.57 -54.85 43.66
C LEU A 74 -9.30 -54.38 42.40
N TYR A 75 -10.28 -53.48 42.54
CA TYR A 75 -11.07 -52.99 41.42
C TYR A 75 -11.29 -51.48 41.47
N ILE A 76 -11.56 -50.89 40.31
CA ILE A 76 -11.78 -49.45 40.14
C ILE A 76 -13.15 -49.06 40.73
N LEU A 77 -13.14 -48.14 41.70
CA LEU A 77 -14.36 -47.58 42.30
C LEU A 77 -14.79 -46.29 41.58
N GLU A 78 -13.83 -45.45 41.22
CA GLU A 78 -14.01 -44.21 40.47
C GLU A 78 -12.89 -44.04 39.45
N LYS A 79 -13.18 -43.37 38.32
CA LYS A 79 -12.18 -43.10 37.29
C LYS A 79 -10.99 -42.33 37.87
N ILE A 80 -9.82 -42.75 37.46
CA ILE A 80 -8.55 -42.13 37.80
C ILE A 80 -8.15 -41.28 36.61
N ASP A 81 -8.00 -39.98 36.84
CA ASP A 81 -7.49 -38.97 35.92
C ASP A 81 -6.05 -38.66 36.37
N ARG A 82 -5.08 -38.94 35.50
CA ARG A 82 -3.65 -38.80 35.78
C ARG A 82 -3.25 -37.34 35.80
N GLU A 83 -3.80 -36.51 34.92
CA GLU A 83 -3.51 -35.07 34.83
C GLU A 83 -3.90 -34.36 36.13
N TYR A 84 -4.99 -34.78 36.77
CA TYR A 84 -5.41 -34.29 38.08
C TYR A 84 -4.50 -34.79 39.22
N LEU A 85 -4.14 -36.07 39.23
CA LEU A 85 -3.30 -36.65 40.29
C LEU A 85 -1.85 -36.17 40.25
N CYS A 86 -1.32 -35.96 39.04
CA CYS A 86 0.08 -35.67 38.78
C CYS A 86 0.22 -34.41 37.91
N PRO A 87 -0.23 -33.23 38.38
CA PRO A 87 -0.33 -32.01 37.58
C PRO A 87 1.04 -31.42 37.17
N ALA A 88 2.11 -31.80 37.88
CA ALA A 88 3.48 -31.40 37.56
C ALA A 88 4.10 -32.20 36.40
N LYS A 89 3.33 -33.09 35.76
CA LYS A 89 3.75 -33.95 34.63
C LYS A 89 5.07 -34.71 34.88
N PRO A 90 5.21 -35.41 36.02
CA PRO A 90 6.39 -36.24 36.24
C PRO A 90 6.43 -37.39 35.23
N ALA A 91 7.62 -37.90 34.93
CA ALA A 91 7.80 -39.07 34.04
C ALA A 91 7.12 -40.34 34.58
N SER A 92 6.76 -40.37 35.87
CA SER A 92 6.07 -41.49 36.52
C SER A 92 5.03 -40.97 37.50
N CYS A 93 3.80 -41.49 37.42
CA CYS A 93 2.70 -41.17 38.33
C CYS A 93 2.32 -42.42 39.14
N PHE A 94 2.28 -42.33 40.47
CA PHE A 94 2.00 -43.46 41.33
C PHE A 94 0.95 -43.10 42.39
N LEU A 95 -0.01 -44.00 42.59
CA LEU A 95 -0.86 -44.04 43.77
C LEU A 95 -0.25 -45.02 44.77
N LYS A 96 -0.02 -44.55 46.00
CA LYS A 96 0.40 -45.41 47.11
C LYS A 96 -0.83 -45.90 47.85
N LEU A 97 -0.87 -47.19 48.17
CA LEU A 97 -1.95 -47.83 48.89
C LEU A 97 -1.39 -48.76 49.96
N ASP A 98 -2.09 -48.83 51.10
CA ASP A 98 -1.85 -49.83 52.12
C ASP A 98 -3.05 -50.77 52.23
N LEU A 99 -2.83 -52.05 51.97
CA LEU A 99 -3.82 -53.09 52.30
C LEU A 99 -3.54 -53.56 53.74
N ILE A 100 -4.42 -53.16 54.65
CA ILE A 100 -4.34 -53.47 56.08
C ILE A 100 -5.33 -54.59 56.39
N ILE A 101 -4.84 -55.69 56.93
CA ILE A 101 -5.66 -56.84 57.33
C ILE A 101 -5.47 -57.07 58.82
N GLU A 102 -6.54 -57.02 59.60
CA GLU A 102 -6.46 -57.16 61.05
C GLU A 102 -6.58 -58.62 61.51
N SER A 103 -6.13 -58.90 62.73
CA SER A 103 -6.24 -60.22 63.40
C SER A 103 -5.70 -61.42 62.60
N PRO A 104 -4.37 -61.58 62.47
CA PRO A 104 -3.28 -60.72 62.96
C PRO A 104 -3.00 -59.54 62.01
N LEU A 105 -2.57 -58.40 62.55
CA LEU A 105 -2.27 -57.20 61.76
C LEU A 105 -1.18 -57.49 60.71
N ARG A 106 -1.52 -57.34 59.43
CA ARG A 106 -0.60 -57.37 58.29
C ARG A 106 -0.85 -56.14 57.43
N ILE A 107 0.21 -55.45 57.05
CA ILE A 107 0.17 -54.28 56.17
C ILE A 107 0.98 -54.61 54.92
N PHE A 108 0.37 -54.44 53.76
CA PHE A 108 1.03 -54.60 52.47
C PHE A 108 1.06 -53.26 51.76
N ASN A 109 2.27 -52.80 51.44
CA ASN A 109 2.51 -51.56 50.72
C ASN A 109 2.39 -51.86 49.22
N ILE A 110 1.50 -51.13 48.55
CA ILE A 110 1.22 -51.29 47.13
C ILE A 110 1.49 -49.96 46.43
N GLU A 111 2.29 -50.01 45.37
CA GLU A 111 2.49 -48.87 44.46
C GLU A 111 1.79 -49.18 43.14
N LEU A 112 0.77 -48.38 42.81
CA LEU A 112 0.03 -48.49 41.56
C LEU A 112 0.49 -47.38 40.61
N GLY A 113 1.24 -47.75 39.57
CA GLY A 113 1.59 -46.86 38.49
C GLY A 113 0.39 -46.54 37.62
N ILE A 114 0.18 -45.26 37.34
CA ILE A 114 -0.86 -44.78 36.42
C ILE A 114 -0.18 -44.45 35.09
N THR A 115 -0.49 -45.20 34.05
CA THR A 115 0.01 -44.97 32.70
C THR A 115 -0.95 -44.07 31.94
N ASP A 116 -0.35 -43.08 31.29
CA ASP A 116 -1.01 -42.05 30.49
C ASP A 116 -1.72 -42.64 29.26
N ILE A 117 -2.90 -42.10 28.93
CA ILE A 117 -3.61 -42.36 27.67
C ILE A 117 -3.76 -41.05 26.88
N ASN A 118 -3.96 -41.13 25.56
CA ASN A 118 -4.17 -39.93 24.74
C ASN A 118 -5.62 -39.45 24.79
N ASP A 119 -6.05 -38.91 25.93
CA ASP A 119 -7.41 -38.42 26.16
C ASP A 119 -7.52 -36.91 26.29
N ASN A 120 -6.40 -36.17 26.21
CA ASN A 120 -6.40 -34.74 25.93
C ASN A 120 -5.97 -34.49 24.48
N ALA A 121 -6.10 -33.24 24.04
CA ALA A 121 -5.63 -32.83 22.72
C ALA A 121 -4.80 -31.56 22.92
N PRO A 122 -3.81 -31.31 22.04
CA PRO A 122 -3.08 -30.05 22.06
C PRO A 122 -4.06 -28.88 21.95
N HIS A 123 -3.86 -27.83 22.75
CA HIS A 123 -4.67 -26.62 22.63
C HIS A 123 -3.80 -25.37 22.72
N PHE A 124 -4.18 -24.35 21.96
CA PHE A 124 -3.55 -23.04 22.04
C PHE A 124 -4.24 -22.19 23.09
N ARG A 125 -3.48 -21.39 23.84
CA ARG A 125 -4.05 -20.41 24.79
C ARG A 125 -4.89 -19.34 24.09
N ARG A 126 -4.57 -19.05 22.84
CA ARG A 126 -5.30 -18.16 21.93
C ARG A 126 -5.47 -18.90 20.61
N ASP A 127 -6.72 -19.04 20.19
CA ASP A 127 -7.12 -19.64 18.91
C ASP A 127 -7.00 -18.65 17.73
N ARG A 128 -6.63 -17.39 18.01
CA ARG A 128 -6.37 -16.34 17.01
C ARG A 128 -5.12 -15.54 17.36
N VAL A 129 -4.26 -15.37 16.36
CA VAL A 129 -3.04 -14.56 16.40
C VAL A 129 -3.11 -13.57 15.26
N GLU A 130 -2.91 -12.29 15.57
CA GLU A 130 -2.78 -11.24 14.56
C GLU A 130 -1.34 -10.76 14.54
N LEU A 131 -0.76 -10.71 13.34
CA LEU A 131 0.58 -10.22 13.10
C LEU A 131 0.48 -9.08 12.08
N ASP A 132 1.11 -7.96 12.41
CA ASP A 132 1.30 -6.85 11.49
C ASP A 132 2.72 -6.96 10.93
N VAL A 133 2.83 -7.18 9.61
CA VAL A 133 4.11 -7.42 8.94
C VAL A 133 4.27 -6.42 7.81
N SER A 134 5.35 -5.64 7.83
CA SER A 134 5.69 -4.70 6.76
C SER A 134 5.84 -5.44 5.43
N GLU A 135 5.33 -4.91 4.32
CA GLU A 135 5.58 -5.54 3.02
C GLU A 135 7.06 -5.49 2.61
N SER A 136 7.78 -4.48 3.11
CA SER A 136 9.23 -4.36 2.99
C SER A 136 10.02 -5.39 3.83
N ALA A 137 9.34 -6.28 4.55
CA ALA A 137 9.98 -7.35 5.33
C ALA A 137 10.79 -8.28 4.42
N THR A 138 12.01 -8.60 4.84
CA THR A 138 12.91 -9.40 4.01
C THR A 138 12.66 -10.90 4.20
N PRO A 139 12.68 -11.71 3.11
CA PRO A 139 12.65 -13.16 3.24
C PRO A 139 13.74 -13.68 4.20
N GLY A 140 13.34 -14.51 5.15
CA GLY A 140 14.16 -15.01 6.26
C GLY A 140 13.79 -14.42 7.62
N GLU A 141 13.01 -13.34 7.66
CA GLU A 141 12.49 -12.76 8.90
C GLU A 141 11.54 -13.72 9.62
N ARG A 142 11.58 -13.69 10.96
CA ARG A 142 10.92 -14.65 11.85
C ARG A 142 9.95 -13.97 12.80
N PHE A 143 8.75 -14.52 12.94
CA PHE A 143 7.71 -14.03 13.83
C PHE A 143 7.30 -15.14 14.80
N SER A 144 7.52 -14.95 16.09
CA SER A 144 7.21 -15.98 17.09
C SER A 144 5.70 -16.21 17.23
N LEU A 145 5.31 -17.47 17.19
CA LEU A 145 3.93 -17.93 17.32
C LEU A 145 3.68 -18.47 18.75
N PRO A 146 2.42 -18.51 19.20
CA PRO A 146 2.10 -19.12 20.48
C PRO A 146 2.29 -20.64 20.42
N ASN A 147 2.83 -21.20 21.50
CA ASN A 147 2.95 -22.64 21.65
C ASN A 147 1.59 -23.23 22.07
N ALA A 148 1.30 -24.44 21.57
CA ALA A 148 0.24 -25.26 22.11
C ALA A 148 0.68 -25.89 23.45
N VAL A 149 -0.30 -26.29 24.25
CA VAL A 149 -0.10 -27.04 25.48
C VAL A 149 -0.93 -28.31 25.40
N ASP A 150 -0.31 -29.43 25.78
CA ASP A 150 -0.99 -30.71 25.90
C ASP A 150 -0.79 -31.26 27.31
N PRO A 151 -1.84 -31.49 28.10
CA PRO A 151 -1.78 -32.10 29.43
C PRO A 151 -1.07 -33.46 29.50
N ASP A 152 -1.12 -34.24 28.43
CA ASP A 152 -0.63 -35.62 28.38
C ASP A 152 0.91 -35.67 28.41
N VAL A 153 1.48 -36.86 28.69
CA VAL A 153 2.94 -37.03 28.83
C VAL A 153 3.52 -38.06 27.87
N GLY A 154 4.85 -38.00 27.70
CA GLY A 154 5.56 -38.97 26.87
C GLY A 154 5.19 -38.82 25.40
N VAL A 155 4.69 -39.88 24.79
CA VAL A 155 4.35 -39.89 23.34
C VAL A 155 3.01 -39.23 23.04
N ASN A 156 2.12 -39.13 24.02
CA ASN A 156 0.79 -38.53 23.87
C ASN A 156 0.83 -37.00 23.96
N THR A 157 1.98 -36.41 24.27
CA THR A 157 2.15 -34.95 24.20
C THR A 157 2.44 -34.48 22.77
N ILE A 158 2.56 -33.16 22.60
CA ILE A 158 2.82 -32.50 21.31
C ILE A 158 4.07 -33.11 20.64
N LYS A 159 3.86 -33.63 19.43
CA LYS A 159 4.89 -34.25 18.60
C LYS A 159 5.43 -33.26 17.57
N THR A 160 4.54 -32.51 16.90
CA THR A 160 4.93 -31.58 15.84
C THR A 160 3.90 -30.48 15.63
N TYR A 161 4.34 -29.44 14.93
CA TYR A 161 3.47 -28.39 14.39
C TYR A 161 3.42 -28.48 12.86
N LYS A 162 2.30 -28.05 12.28
CA LYS A 162 2.10 -27.93 10.83
C LYS A 162 1.41 -26.61 10.51
N LEU A 163 1.87 -25.95 9.45
CA LEU A 163 1.22 -24.77 8.89
C LEU A 163 0.35 -25.19 7.70
N SER A 164 -0.81 -24.54 7.53
CA SER A 164 -1.57 -24.59 6.28
C SER A 164 -0.70 -24.18 5.09
N THR A 165 -1.01 -24.69 3.90
CA THR A 165 -0.30 -24.34 2.66
C THR A 165 -0.24 -22.84 2.43
N SER A 166 0.97 -22.31 2.19
CA SER A 166 1.25 -20.90 1.94
C SER A 166 2.46 -20.75 1.03
N ASP A 167 2.43 -19.79 0.11
CA ASP A 167 3.55 -19.49 -0.80
C ASP A 167 4.56 -18.52 -0.18
N HIS A 168 4.15 -17.76 0.85
CA HIS A 168 4.94 -16.70 1.46
C HIS A 168 5.50 -17.08 2.83
N PHE A 169 4.91 -18.07 3.50
CA PHE A 169 5.24 -18.40 4.87
C PHE A 169 5.46 -19.89 5.08
N THR A 170 6.46 -20.21 5.89
CA THR A 170 6.68 -21.55 6.45
C THR A 170 6.82 -21.46 7.97
N ILE A 171 6.93 -22.60 8.65
CA ILE A 171 7.23 -22.63 10.08
C ILE A 171 8.59 -23.29 10.33
N GLU A 172 9.28 -22.80 11.35
CA GLU A 172 10.48 -23.42 11.89
C GLU A 172 10.25 -23.75 13.36
N ILE A 173 10.55 -25.00 13.73
CA ILE A 173 10.34 -25.50 15.09
C ILE A 173 11.71 -25.54 15.78
N GLN A 174 11.83 -24.85 16.90
CA GLN A 174 13.03 -24.85 17.74
C GLN A 174 12.75 -25.56 19.06
N THR A 175 13.65 -26.42 19.52
CA THR A 175 13.51 -27.14 20.79
C THR A 175 14.42 -26.52 21.84
N GLY A 176 13.84 -26.03 22.93
CA GLY A 176 14.56 -25.53 24.10
C GLY A 176 15.33 -26.63 24.84
N SER A 177 16.23 -26.22 25.73
CA SER A 177 17.02 -27.14 26.57
C SER A 177 16.17 -27.95 27.56
N ASP A 178 14.96 -27.47 27.84
CA ASP A 178 13.93 -28.11 28.66
C ASP A 178 13.01 -29.07 27.86
N GLY A 179 13.23 -29.18 26.55
CA GLY A 179 12.39 -29.96 25.63
C GLY A 179 11.15 -29.21 25.13
N THR A 180 10.92 -27.97 25.56
CA THR A 180 9.80 -27.15 25.08
C THR A 180 10.02 -26.77 23.62
N GLN A 181 9.04 -27.04 22.76
CA GLN A 181 9.07 -26.61 21.36
C GLN A 181 8.54 -25.18 21.22
N TYR A 182 9.23 -24.37 20.44
CA TYR A 182 8.87 -23.01 20.02
C TYR A 182 8.69 -22.99 18.51
N VAL A 183 7.69 -22.25 18.03
CA VAL A 183 7.40 -22.16 16.59
C VAL A 183 7.55 -20.72 16.14
N ASP A 184 8.36 -20.51 15.11
CA ASP A 184 8.44 -19.23 14.40
C ASP A 184 7.79 -19.37 13.03
N LEU A 185 6.99 -18.38 12.65
CA LEU A 185 6.57 -18.15 11.26
C LEU A 185 7.74 -17.51 10.53
N VAL A 186 8.17 -18.09 9.41
CA VAL A 186 9.29 -17.59 8.61
C VAL A 186 8.77 -17.09 7.28
N LEU A 187 9.11 -15.85 6.93
CA LEU A 187 8.79 -15.28 5.63
C LEU A 187 9.73 -15.87 4.57
N THR A 188 9.22 -16.54 3.54
CA THR A 188 10.03 -17.17 2.49
C THR A 188 10.02 -16.41 1.17
N LYS A 189 9.02 -15.57 0.95
CA LYS A 189 8.86 -14.74 -0.26
C LYS A 189 8.42 -13.34 0.17
N SER A 190 8.87 -12.31 -0.54
CA SER A 190 8.44 -10.93 -0.30
C SER A 190 6.91 -10.81 -0.28
N LEU A 191 6.41 -9.89 0.53
CA LEU A 191 5.01 -9.50 0.56
C LEU A 191 4.81 -8.30 -0.37
N ASP A 192 3.56 -8.11 -0.78
CA ASP A 192 3.11 -7.00 -1.62
C ASP A 192 1.67 -6.73 -1.16
N ARG A 193 1.46 -5.58 -0.53
CA ARG A 193 0.16 -5.20 0.04
C ARG A 193 -0.83 -4.89 -1.07
N GLU A 194 -0.39 -4.26 -2.15
CA GLU A 194 -1.18 -3.92 -3.33
C GLU A 194 -1.70 -5.18 -4.05
N GLU A 195 -0.95 -6.29 -3.99
CA GLU A 195 -1.41 -7.61 -4.41
C GLU A 195 -2.34 -8.26 -3.37
N ARG A 196 -1.92 -8.29 -2.09
CA ARG A 196 -2.65 -8.99 -1.03
C ARG A 196 -2.42 -8.44 0.38
N VAL A 197 -3.41 -7.69 0.87
CA VAL A 197 -3.41 -7.08 2.22
C VAL A 197 -3.42 -8.08 3.39
N VAL A 198 -4.02 -9.27 3.24
CA VAL A 198 -4.19 -10.24 4.34
C VAL A 198 -3.92 -11.69 3.95
N HIS A 199 -3.11 -12.38 4.75
CA HIS A 199 -2.91 -13.82 4.70
C HIS A 199 -3.56 -14.50 5.91
N ASN A 200 -4.49 -15.42 5.65
CA ASN A 200 -5.12 -16.25 6.67
C ASN A 200 -4.48 -17.63 6.64
N LEU A 201 -3.82 -18.00 7.73
CA LEU A 201 -3.10 -19.25 7.90
C LEU A 201 -3.67 -20.01 9.10
N ILE A 202 -3.47 -21.34 9.12
CA ILE A 202 -3.86 -22.19 10.23
C ILE A 202 -2.61 -22.91 10.72
N LEU A 203 -2.30 -22.76 12.00
CA LEU A 203 -1.28 -23.53 12.70
C LEU A 203 -1.97 -24.69 13.42
N ALA A 204 -1.56 -25.91 13.12
CA ALA A 204 -1.99 -27.12 13.81
C ALA A 204 -0.85 -27.64 14.70
N ALA A 205 -1.17 -28.01 15.94
CA ALA A 205 -0.32 -28.81 16.81
C ALA A 205 -0.88 -30.23 16.85
N GLU A 206 -0.04 -31.22 16.59
CA GLU A 206 -0.40 -32.64 16.57
C GLU A 206 0.34 -33.37 17.70
N ASP A 207 -0.39 -34.18 18.46
CA ASP A 207 0.22 -35.10 19.42
C ASP A 207 0.80 -36.34 18.73
N GLY A 208 1.48 -37.19 19.50
CA GLY A 208 1.99 -38.48 19.03
C GLY A 208 1.17 -39.70 19.48
N GLY A 209 -0.03 -39.48 20.03
CA GLY A 209 -0.84 -40.52 20.62
C GLY A 209 -1.61 -41.36 19.60
N VAL A 210 -2.35 -42.36 20.07
CA VAL A 210 -3.21 -43.23 19.23
C VAL A 210 -4.61 -43.32 19.86
N PRO A 211 -5.66 -42.77 19.21
CA PRO A 211 -5.64 -42.02 17.97
C PRO A 211 -4.91 -40.68 18.11
N GLU A 212 -4.27 -40.20 17.04
CA GLU A 212 -3.64 -38.87 17.01
C GLU A 212 -4.73 -37.79 17.16
N ARG A 213 -4.48 -36.78 17.98
CA ARG A 213 -5.35 -35.61 18.13
C ARG A 213 -4.59 -34.33 17.83
N SER A 214 -5.35 -33.28 17.54
CA SER A 214 -4.80 -31.99 17.15
C SER A 214 -5.60 -30.82 17.65
N GLY A 215 -4.90 -29.71 17.87
CA GLY A 215 -5.46 -28.39 18.11
C GLY A 215 -5.04 -27.43 17.03
N THR A 216 -5.84 -26.39 16.79
CA THR A 216 -5.56 -25.40 15.74
C THR A 216 -5.67 -23.98 16.27
N ALA A 217 -4.86 -23.08 15.72
CA ALA A 217 -4.98 -21.64 15.87
C ALA A 217 -4.95 -20.94 14.51
N ASN A 218 -5.77 -19.90 14.35
CA ASN A 218 -5.78 -19.04 13.18
C ASN A 218 -4.70 -17.97 13.31
N ILE A 219 -3.89 -17.81 12.28
CA ILE A 219 -2.90 -16.75 12.16
C ILE A 219 -3.36 -15.81 11.05
N ILE A 220 -3.58 -14.55 11.40
CA ILE A 220 -3.97 -13.49 10.47
C ILE A 220 -2.75 -12.58 10.33
N VAL A 221 -2.09 -12.64 9.19
CA VAL A 221 -1.02 -11.70 8.85
C VAL A 221 -1.63 -10.55 8.08
N ARG A 222 -1.56 -9.34 8.64
CA ARG A 222 -1.93 -8.09 8.00
C ARG A 222 -0.66 -7.46 7.45
N VAL A 223 -0.64 -7.26 6.14
CA VAL A 223 0.48 -6.61 5.47
C VAL A 223 0.37 -5.11 5.72
N GLN A 224 1.41 -4.52 6.28
CA GLN A 224 1.51 -3.08 6.54
C GLN A 224 2.16 -2.40 5.35
N ASP A 225 1.55 -1.29 4.96
CA ASP A 225 1.94 -0.44 3.84
C ASP A 225 3.30 0.21 4.05
N THR A 226 4.07 0.29 2.98
CA THR A 226 5.32 1.03 2.87
C THR A 226 5.27 1.87 1.60
N ASN A 227 5.91 3.04 1.61
CA ASN A 227 5.88 3.94 0.45
C ASN A 227 6.80 3.41 -0.67
N ASP A 228 6.32 2.49 -1.48
CA ASP A 228 7.08 1.83 -2.55
C ASP A 228 6.49 2.02 -3.96
N ASN A 229 5.29 2.59 -4.08
CA ASN A 229 4.71 2.99 -5.35
C ASN A 229 4.82 4.52 -5.55
N PRO A 230 5.55 5.02 -6.56
CA PRO A 230 5.57 6.45 -6.84
C PRO A 230 4.27 6.92 -7.51
N PRO A 231 3.85 8.19 -7.30
CA PRO A 231 2.75 8.78 -8.04
C PRO A 231 2.97 8.68 -9.55
N ARG A 232 1.95 8.24 -10.30
CA ARG A 232 2.07 8.00 -11.74
C ARG A 232 1.00 8.72 -12.55
N PHE A 233 1.43 9.52 -13.52
CA PHE A 233 0.54 10.12 -14.52
C PHE A 233 0.16 9.11 -15.62
N GLU A 234 -1.04 9.26 -16.21
CA GLU A 234 -1.49 8.44 -17.34
C GLU A 234 -0.54 8.53 -18.55
N LYS A 235 -0.07 9.74 -18.85
CA LYS A 235 0.87 10.03 -19.95
C LYS A 235 2.05 10.84 -19.45
N PRO A 236 3.26 10.62 -20.01
CA PRO A 236 4.43 11.42 -19.69
C PRO A 236 4.39 12.82 -20.32
N PHE A 237 3.58 13.01 -21.37
CA PHE A 237 3.39 14.29 -22.05
C PHE A 237 1.93 14.52 -22.44
N TYR A 238 1.49 15.77 -22.35
CA TYR A 238 0.17 16.25 -22.79
C TYR A 238 0.37 17.45 -23.71
N THR A 239 -0.42 17.50 -24.79
CA THR A 239 -0.41 18.61 -25.74
C THR A 239 -1.83 19.10 -25.94
N ILE A 240 -2.01 20.41 -25.83
CA ILE A 240 -3.29 21.10 -25.92
C ILE A 240 -3.13 22.35 -26.79
N ASN A 241 -4.12 22.61 -27.63
CA ASN A 241 -4.23 23.86 -28.39
C ASN A 241 -5.27 24.75 -27.72
N MET A 242 -4.95 26.03 -27.55
CA MET A 242 -5.83 27.04 -26.97
C MET A 242 -5.71 28.33 -27.75
N THR A 243 -6.81 29.06 -27.91
CA THR A 243 -6.74 30.42 -28.43
C THR A 243 -6.07 31.34 -27.42
N GLU A 244 -5.51 32.44 -27.90
CA GLU A 244 -5.18 33.56 -27.02
C GLU A 244 -6.45 34.22 -26.46
N ASN A 245 -6.27 35.24 -25.61
CA ASN A 245 -7.36 36.02 -25.02
C ASN A 245 -8.41 35.22 -24.21
N ILE A 246 -8.10 33.98 -23.82
CA ILE A 246 -8.97 33.19 -22.96
C ILE A 246 -9.08 33.86 -21.59
N PRO A 247 -10.29 33.98 -21.01
CA PRO A 247 -10.47 34.61 -19.71
C PRO A 247 -9.65 33.96 -18.59
N ILE A 248 -9.08 34.80 -17.72
CA ILE A 248 -8.43 34.37 -16.48
C ILE A 248 -9.43 33.57 -15.62
N GLY A 249 -8.96 32.48 -15.03
CA GLY A 249 -9.74 31.53 -14.24
C GLY A 249 -10.30 30.37 -15.08
N THR A 250 -10.13 30.38 -16.41
CA THR A 250 -10.56 29.25 -17.26
C THR A 250 -9.71 28.01 -16.95
N SER A 251 -10.38 26.87 -16.81
CA SER A 251 -9.75 25.56 -16.63
C SER A 251 -9.14 25.08 -17.95
N VAL A 252 -7.85 24.76 -17.92
CA VAL A 252 -7.07 24.30 -19.08
C VAL A 252 -7.15 22.78 -19.17
N MET A 253 -6.81 22.11 -18.07
CA MET A 253 -6.89 20.67 -17.94
C MET A 253 -6.85 20.27 -16.47
N LYS A 254 -7.33 19.06 -16.16
CA LYS A 254 -7.13 18.44 -14.86
C LYS A 254 -6.19 17.25 -15.00
N LEU A 255 -5.05 17.32 -14.33
CA LEU A 255 -4.10 16.22 -14.25
C LEU A 255 -4.60 15.18 -13.27
N ASN A 256 -4.26 13.92 -13.53
CA ASN A 256 -4.58 12.81 -12.66
C ASN A 256 -3.35 11.91 -12.54
N ALA A 257 -2.62 12.08 -11.44
CA ALA A 257 -1.63 11.11 -11.00
C ALA A 257 -2.29 10.14 -10.04
N THR A 258 -1.93 8.86 -10.11
CA THR A 258 -2.43 7.80 -9.22
C THR A 258 -1.29 7.19 -8.46
N ASP A 259 -1.53 6.86 -7.21
CA ASP A 259 -0.62 6.18 -6.30
C ASP A 259 -1.35 4.96 -5.73
N LEU A 260 -0.65 3.84 -5.58
CA LEU A 260 -1.25 2.55 -5.19
C LEU A 260 -1.15 2.28 -3.68
N ASP A 261 -0.36 3.06 -2.96
CA ASP A 261 -0.10 2.85 -1.53
C ASP A 261 -1.32 3.23 -0.66
N GLU A 262 -1.18 3.24 0.66
CA GLU A 262 -2.26 3.57 1.59
C GLU A 262 -2.05 4.90 2.33
N GLY A 263 -3.16 5.64 2.55
CA GLY A 263 -3.16 6.82 3.39
C GLY A 263 -2.18 7.87 2.87
N ALA A 264 -1.28 8.36 3.75
CA ALA A 264 -0.31 9.39 3.41
C ALA A 264 0.62 9.01 2.25
N ASN A 265 0.95 7.72 2.10
CA ASN A 265 1.78 7.21 1.02
C ASN A 265 1.10 7.36 -0.36
N SER A 266 -0.24 7.41 -0.38
CA SER A 266 -1.01 7.65 -1.61
C SER A 266 -1.52 9.08 -1.80
N GLU A 267 -1.34 9.95 -0.81
CA GLU A 267 -1.86 11.32 -0.84
C GLU A 267 -0.98 12.24 -1.68
N ILE A 268 -1.44 12.54 -2.89
CA ILE A 268 -0.65 13.31 -3.88
C ILE A 268 -0.81 14.82 -3.71
N ILE A 269 0.30 15.53 -3.85
CA ILE A 269 0.37 16.98 -4.06
C ILE A 269 1.05 17.31 -5.39
N TYR A 270 0.52 18.29 -6.10
CA TYR A 270 1.02 18.74 -7.40
C TYR A 270 1.80 20.04 -7.28
N SER A 271 2.85 20.19 -8.09
CA SER A 271 3.63 21.43 -8.17
C SER A 271 4.34 21.60 -9.52
N PHE A 272 4.68 22.84 -9.85
CA PHE A 272 5.61 23.11 -10.95
C PHE A 272 7.03 22.79 -10.51
N THR A 273 7.77 22.08 -11.36
CA THR A 273 9.21 21.88 -11.17
C THR A 273 9.99 23.15 -11.53
N LEU A 274 11.27 23.17 -11.15
CA LEU A 274 12.22 24.23 -11.49
C LEU A 274 12.45 24.41 -13.01
N TYR A 275 12.00 23.46 -13.84
CA TYR A 275 12.11 23.54 -15.30
C TYR A 275 10.98 24.35 -15.95
N THR A 276 9.91 24.68 -15.20
CA THR A 276 8.84 25.56 -15.69
C THR A 276 9.29 27.01 -15.58
N SER A 277 9.33 27.74 -16.71
CA SER A 277 9.79 29.14 -16.73
C SER A 277 8.88 30.07 -15.91
N GLU A 278 9.45 31.15 -15.36
CA GLU A 278 8.71 32.16 -14.59
C GLU A 278 7.53 32.73 -15.39
N LYS A 279 7.77 33.06 -16.66
CA LYS A 279 6.74 33.56 -17.59
C LYS A 279 5.57 32.57 -17.75
N THR A 280 5.81 31.27 -17.76
CA THR A 280 4.74 30.26 -17.75
C THR A 280 3.99 30.25 -16.42
N GLN A 281 4.68 30.38 -15.28
CA GLN A 281 4.06 30.40 -13.94
C GLN A 281 3.29 31.70 -13.64
N ASP A 282 3.57 32.78 -14.38
CA ASP A 282 2.78 34.01 -14.35
C ASP A 282 1.44 33.85 -15.08
N VAL A 283 1.42 33.02 -16.13
CA VAL A 283 0.25 32.79 -16.99
C VAL A 283 -0.60 31.62 -16.52
N PHE A 284 -0.02 30.58 -15.92
CA PHE A 284 -0.73 29.38 -15.46
C PHE A 284 -0.61 29.20 -13.95
N ALA A 285 -1.71 28.77 -13.34
CA ALA A 285 -1.74 28.28 -11.97
C ALA A 285 -2.02 26.77 -11.96
N LEU A 286 -1.39 26.06 -11.02
CA LEU A 286 -1.63 24.65 -10.76
C LEU A 286 -2.19 24.50 -9.35
N ASN A 287 -3.37 23.91 -9.23
CA ASN A 287 -3.96 23.61 -7.95
C ASN A 287 -3.23 22.42 -7.30
N ARG A 288 -2.66 22.66 -6.12
CA ARG A 288 -1.81 21.72 -5.38
C ARG A 288 -2.51 20.40 -5.04
N ASP A 289 -3.80 20.42 -4.74
CA ASP A 289 -4.49 19.24 -4.20
C ASP A 289 -5.32 18.52 -5.27
N THR A 290 -5.73 19.21 -6.34
CA THR A 290 -6.63 18.65 -7.38
C THR A 290 -5.95 18.39 -8.71
N GLY A 291 -4.74 18.92 -8.94
CA GLY A 291 -4.03 18.81 -10.22
C GLY A 291 -4.66 19.65 -11.34
N GLU A 292 -5.60 20.54 -11.02
CA GLU A 292 -6.24 21.43 -12.01
C GLU A 292 -5.30 22.56 -12.43
N VAL A 293 -5.08 22.69 -13.74
CA VAL A 293 -4.34 23.79 -14.36
C VAL A 293 -5.35 24.84 -14.84
N THR A 294 -5.17 26.08 -14.41
CA THR A 294 -6.04 27.21 -14.77
C THR A 294 -5.23 28.39 -15.29
N ILE A 295 -5.87 29.22 -16.11
CA ILE A 295 -5.27 30.47 -16.57
C ILE A 295 -5.26 31.50 -15.43
N LYS A 296 -4.10 32.10 -15.18
CA LYS A 296 -3.83 33.12 -14.16
C LYS A 296 -3.46 34.47 -14.77
N GLY A 297 -2.86 34.47 -15.96
CA GLY A 297 -2.42 35.65 -16.69
C GLY A 297 -2.97 35.71 -18.11
N ILE A 298 -2.62 36.79 -18.82
CA ILE A 298 -3.03 36.97 -20.22
C ILE A 298 -2.17 36.07 -21.11
N ILE A 299 -2.82 35.41 -22.07
CA ILE A 299 -2.17 34.66 -23.15
C ILE A 299 -2.28 35.52 -24.40
N ASP A 300 -1.13 35.83 -24.99
CA ASP A 300 -0.94 36.67 -26.18
C ASP A 300 -0.02 35.89 -27.13
N TYR A 301 -0.51 35.59 -28.33
CA TYR A 301 0.19 34.79 -29.33
C TYR A 301 1.39 35.54 -29.94
N GLU A 302 1.29 36.86 -30.11
CA GLU A 302 2.36 37.75 -30.58
C GLU A 302 3.53 37.79 -29.58
N ASP A 303 3.26 37.56 -28.30
CA ASP A 303 4.29 37.46 -27.25
C ASP A 303 4.85 36.03 -27.12
N MET A 304 4.00 35.01 -27.01
CA MET A 304 4.40 33.61 -26.88
C MET A 304 3.47 32.62 -27.58
N LYS A 305 4.03 31.89 -28.55
CA LYS A 305 3.30 30.89 -29.34
C LYS A 305 3.05 29.56 -28.64
N PHE A 306 3.79 29.26 -27.58
CA PHE A 306 3.61 28.05 -26.79
C PHE A 306 4.16 28.20 -25.38
N TYR A 307 3.60 27.44 -24.45
CA TYR A 307 4.05 27.34 -23.07
C TYR A 307 4.36 25.90 -22.70
N GLU A 308 5.41 25.69 -21.91
CA GLU A 308 5.79 24.39 -21.38
C GLU A 308 5.71 24.40 -19.86
N MET A 309 4.93 23.48 -19.31
CA MET A 309 4.81 23.22 -17.87
C MET A 309 5.41 21.85 -17.56
N TYR A 310 6.42 21.83 -16.70
CA TYR A 310 7.02 20.62 -16.18
C TYR A 310 6.47 20.41 -14.77
N ILE A 311 5.60 19.42 -14.61
CA ILE A 311 4.79 19.22 -13.40
C ILE A 311 5.24 17.96 -12.68
N GLU A 312 5.29 18.06 -11.36
CA GLU A 312 5.59 16.96 -10.44
C GLU A 312 4.37 16.66 -9.56
N ALA A 313 4.08 15.38 -9.40
CA ALA A 313 3.20 14.81 -8.40
C ALA A 313 4.09 14.15 -7.33
N LYS A 314 3.81 14.43 -6.07
CA LYS A 314 4.58 13.95 -4.93
C LYS A 314 3.62 13.40 -3.88
N ASP A 315 3.87 12.19 -3.38
CA ASP A 315 3.11 11.66 -2.25
C ASP A 315 3.54 12.30 -0.91
N LYS A 316 2.85 11.95 0.17
CA LYS A 316 3.18 12.40 1.53
C LYS A 316 3.84 11.30 2.36
N GLY A 317 4.33 10.23 1.74
CA GLY A 317 5.06 9.17 2.41
C GLY A 317 6.45 9.63 2.90
N GLU A 318 7.07 8.80 3.73
CA GLU A 318 8.42 9.04 4.26
C GLU A 318 9.35 7.83 3.99
N PRO A 319 10.34 7.96 3.09
CA PRO A 319 10.63 9.10 2.23
C PRO A 319 9.58 9.26 1.12
N PRO A 320 9.32 10.50 0.64
CA PRO A 320 8.32 10.70 -0.40
C PRO A 320 8.85 10.30 -1.78
N LEU A 321 7.98 9.75 -2.62
CA LEU A 321 8.26 9.42 -4.01
C LEU A 321 7.62 10.43 -4.96
N LEU A 322 8.08 10.44 -6.22
CA LEU A 322 7.78 11.49 -7.19
C LEU A 322 7.42 10.89 -8.56
N GLY A 323 6.40 11.47 -9.18
CA GLY A 323 6.05 11.30 -10.59
C GLY A 323 6.15 12.62 -11.34
N GLN A 324 6.49 12.58 -12.62
CA GLN A 324 6.63 13.80 -13.43
C GLN A 324 5.92 13.67 -14.79
N CYS A 325 5.42 14.79 -15.29
CA CYS A 325 4.88 14.90 -16.65
C CYS A 325 5.16 16.28 -17.25
N LYS A 326 5.05 16.38 -18.58
CA LYS A 326 5.16 17.64 -19.32
C LYS A 326 3.83 18.01 -19.98
N VAL A 327 3.38 19.25 -19.81
CA VAL A 327 2.23 19.80 -20.53
C VAL A 327 2.72 20.89 -21.48
N VAL A 328 2.37 20.78 -22.76
CA VAL A 328 2.65 21.78 -23.79
C VAL A 328 1.34 22.39 -24.26
N VAL A 329 1.24 23.70 -24.09
CA VAL A 329 0.12 24.49 -24.60
C VAL A 329 0.59 25.20 -25.86
N HIS A 330 -0.03 24.92 -27.01
CA HIS A 330 0.13 25.70 -28.22
C HIS A 330 -0.96 26.77 -28.27
N VAL A 331 -0.53 28.01 -28.50
CA VAL A 331 -1.45 29.14 -28.66
C VAL A 331 -1.86 29.25 -30.13
N THR A 332 -3.15 29.39 -30.38
CA THR A 332 -3.70 29.65 -31.71
C THR A 332 -4.09 31.12 -31.81
N ASP A 333 -3.45 31.79 -32.76
CA ASP A 333 -3.65 33.18 -33.18
C ASP A 333 -5.13 33.53 -33.42
N MET A 334 -5.55 34.68 -32.90
CA MET A 334 -6.82 35.34 -33.16
C MET A 334 -6.56 36.69 -33.85
N ASN A 335 -7.47 37.09 -34.74
CA ASN A 335 -7.38 38.41 -35.39
C ASN A 335 -7.73 39.54 -34.41
N ASP A 336 -6.77 39.96 -33.59
CA ASP A 336 -6.95 40.94 -32.52
C ASP A 336 -6.01 42.15 -32.62
N ASN A 337 -5.06 42.14 -33.57
CA ASN A 337 -4.27 43.32 -33.90
C ASN A 337 -4.86 44.04 -35.11
N TYR A 338 -4.98 45.36 -35.03
CA TYR A 338 -5.41 46.15 -36.17
C TYR A 338 -4.25 46.32 -37.16
N PRO A 339 -4.53 46.28 -38.48
CA PRO A 339 -3.52 46.58 -39.47
C PRO A 339 -3.10 48.05 -39.42
N GLU A 340 -1.80 48.31 -39.55
CA GLU A 340 -1.22 49.65 -39.43
C GLU A 340 -0.75 50.20 -40.79
N ILE A 341 -0.93 51.52 -40.99
CA ILE A 341 -0.41 52.26 -42.15
C ILE A 341 0.78 53.11 -41.72
N THR A 342 1.91 52.97 -42.39
CA THR A 342 3.09 53.83 -42.18
C THR A 342 3.39 54.66 -43.43
N VAL A 343 3.22 55.98 -43.35
CA VAL A 343 3.62 56.89 -44.43
C VAL A 343 5.13 57.14 -44.37
N GLN A 344 5.87 56.54 -45.30
CA GLN A 344 7.34 56.60 -45.32
C GLN A 344 7.86 57.88 -45.97
N SER A 345 7.18 58.36 -47.01
CA SER A 345 7.44 59.66 -47.62
C SER A 345 6.18 60.19 -48.28
N VAL A 346 6.02 61.51 -48.28
CA VAL A 346 4.85 62.18 -48.86
C VAL A 346 5.24 63.57 -49.39
N LYS A 347 4.71 63.93 -50.56
CA LYS A 347 4.77 65.28 -51.13
C LYS A 347 3.46 66.01 -50.83
N ASN A 348 3.46 66.80 -49.76
CA ASN A 348 2.27 67.55 -49.32
C ASN A 348 1.88 68.69 -50.28
N THR A 349 2.77 69.07 -51.20
CA THR A 349 2.51 70.08 -52.22
C THR A 349 2.94 69.55 -53.60
N VAL A 350 2.04 69.60 -54.57
CA VAL A 350 2.30 69.16 -55.96
C VAL A 350 1.79 70.22 -56.93
N ALA A 351 2.51 70.49 -58.02
CA ALA A 351 2.01 71.39 -59.07
C ALA A 351 0.86 70.72 -59.83
N GLU A 352 -0.14 71.48 -60.26
CA GLU A 352 -1.30 70.91 -60.98
C GLU A 352 -0.90 70.26 -62.32
N ASN A 353 0.15 70.77 -62.97
CA ASN A 353 0.70 70.22 -64.20
C ASN A 353 1.62 69.00 -63.99
N ILE A 354 1.65 68.41 -62.78
CA ILE A 354 2.44 67.21 -62.49
C ILE A 354 2.07 66.08 -63.47
N PRO A 355 3.05 65.38 -64.07
CA PRO A 355 2.74 64.31 -65.02
C PRO A 355 1.95 63.16 -64.38
N VAL A 356 0.96 62.64 -65.09
CA VAL A 356 0.27 61.40 -64.72
C VAL A 356 1.30 60.27 -64.55
N GLY A 357 1.14 59.46 -63.50
CA GLY A 357 2.07 58.42 -63.09
C GLY A 357 3.15 58.89 -62.10
N SER A 358 3.21 60.18 -61.77
CA SER A 358 4.14 60.70 -60.77
C SER A 358 3.82 60.16 -59.37
N VAL A 359 4.85 59.74 -58.65
CA VAL A 359 4.74 59.27 -57.25
C VAL A 359 4.66 60.48 -56.31
N ILE A 360 3.62 60.46 -55.47
CA ILE A 360 3.36 61.49 -54.46
C ILE A 360 3.58 61.00 -53.03
N ALA A 361 3.40 59.70 -52.76
CA ALA A 361 3.72 59.12 -51.45
C ALA A 361 4.20 57.66 -51.56
N LEU A 362 5.01 57.25 -50.59
CA LEU A 362 5.37 55.87 -50.32
C LEU A 362 4.73 55.45 -49.00
N VAL A 363 3.95 54.37 -49.03
CA VAL A 363 3.16 53.90 -47.89
C VAL A 363 3.50 52.43 -47.64
N GLY A 364 3.84 52.10 -46.39
CA GLY A 364 3.97 50.73 -45.91
C GLY A 364 2.71 50.31 -45.16
N ILE A 365 2.36 49.03 -45.24
CA ILE A 365 1.32 48.41 -44.41
C ILE A 365 1.90 47.22 -43.65
N SER A 366 1.43 47.00 -42.43
CA SER A 366 1.84 45.86 -41.61
C SER A 366 0.72 45.44 -40.70
N ASP A 367 0.75 44.18 -40.29
CA ASP A 367 -0.12 43.61 -39.28
C ASP A 367 0.74 42.69 -38.40
N ARG A 368 0.42 42.62 -37.11
CA ARG A 368 1.19 41.82 -36.14
C ARG A 368 0.72 40.37 -36.11
N ASP A 369 -0.50 40.10 -36.54
CA ASP A 369 -1.06 38.75 -36.58
C ASP A 369 -0.35 37.88 -37.63
N THR A 370 -0.55 36.57 -37.56
CA THR A 370 0.05 35.58 -38.47
C THR A 370 -0.99 34.99 -39.43
N GLY A 371 -0.53 34.52 -40.60
CA GLY A 371 -1.40 33.81 -41.54
C GLY A 371 -2.35 34.74 -42.27
N ASP A 372 -3.64 34.37 -42.33
CA ASP A 372 -4.66 35.20 -42.98
C ASP A 372 -5.04 36.42 -42.13
N ASN A 373 -4.95 36.33 -40.80
CA ASN A 373 -5.15 37.45 -39.86
C ASN A 373 -4.14 38.57 -40.17
N GLY A 374 -2.85 38.24 -40.35
CA GLY A 374 -1.84 39.23 -40.71
C GLY A 374 -1.83 39.70 -42.18
N LYS A 375 -2.75 39.21 -43.03
CA LYS A 375 -2.71 39.46 -44.48
C LYS A 375 -3.51 40.69 -44.85
N VAL A 376 -2.81 41.78 -45.11
CA VAL A 376 -3.41 43.09 -45.34
C VAL A 376 -3.56 43.52 -46.80
N SER A 377 -4.56 44.36 -47.04
CA SER A 377 -4.83 45.03 -48.31
C SER A 377 -5.10 46.52 -48.11
N LEU A 378 -4.48 47.36 -48.94
CA LEU A 378 -4.63 48.81 -48.91
C LEU A 378 -5.48 49.31 -50.08
N SER A 379 -6.40 50.23 -49.80
CA SER A 379 -7.28 50.87 -50.79
C SER A 379 -7.41 52.37 -50.56
N VAL A 380 -7.83 53.12 -51.58
CA VAL A 380 -8.22 54.53 -51.44
C VAL A 380 -9.73 54.58 -51.27
N LYS A 381 -10.21 55.30 -50.25
CA LYS A 381 -11.64 55.32 -49.87
C LYS A 381 -12.53 55.98 -50.94
N GLU A 382 -12.01 57.01 -51.59
CA GLU A 382 -12.76 57.89 -52.49
C GLU A 382 -12.29 57.73 -53.95
N ASN A 383 -13.16 58.05 -54.89
CA ASN A 383 -12.82 58.09 -56.30
C ASN A 383 -12.20 59.45 -56.65
N ILE A 384 -10.90 59.56 -56.42
CA ILE A 384 -10.07 60.76 -56.61
C ILE A 384 -8.96 60.48 -57.63
N PRO A 385 -8.27 61.49 -58.21
CA PRO A 385 -7.29 61.30 -59.28
C PRO A 385 -5.94 60.72 -58.78
N PHE A 386 -5.99 59.78 -57.83
CA PHE A 386 -4.85 59.08 -57.26
C PHE A 386 -5.16 57.59 -57.15
N ILE A 387 -4.17 56.76 -57.51
CA ILE A 387 -4.27 55.30 -57.39
C ILE A 387 -3.07 54.74 -56.62
N LEU A 388 -3.27 53.57 -56.02
CA LEU A 388 -2.21 52.83 -55.33
C LEU A 388 -1.60 51.81 -56.28
N ASN A 389 -0.28 51.86 -56.44
CA ASN A 389 0.47 50.86 -57.18
C ASN A 389 1.35 50.05 -56.22
N LYS A 390 1.18 48.73 -56.22
CA LYS A 390 1.94 47.84 -55.33
C LYS A 390 3.40 47.78 -55.76
N SER A 391 4.32 47.92 -54.82
CA SER A 391 5.74 47.84 -55.13
C SER A 391 6.13 46.41 -55.51
N SER A 392 6.81 46.24 -56.65
CA SER A 392 7.30 44.93 -57.10
C SER A 392 8.34 44.32 -56.15
N ASP A 393 9.12 45.17 -55.48
CA ASP A 393 10.23 44.72 -54.62
C ASP A 393 9.78 44.34 -53.21
N LYS A 394 8.66 44.91 -52.73
CA LYS A 394 8.10 44.67 -51.39
C LYS A 394 6.57 44.68 -51.43
N PRO A 395 5.89 43.54 -51.28
CA PRO A 395 4.43 43.46 -51.40
C PRO A 395 3.68 44.17 -50.26
N THR A 396 4.34 44.58 -49.19
CA THR A 396 3.75 45.38 -48.11
C THR A 396 3.92 46.88 -48.33
N HIS A 397 4.44 47.31 -49.48
CA HIS A 397 4.67 48.72 -49.79
C HIS A 397 3.91 49.14 -51.04
N TYR A 398 3.37 50.35 -51.01
CA TYR A 398 2.54 50.94 -52.05
C TYR A 398 3.09 52.32 -52.43
N LYS A 399 2.99 52.63 -53.73
CA LYS A 399 3.25 53.95 -54.30
C LYS A 399 1.91 54.60 -54.59
N LEU A 400 1.63 55.73 -53.95
CA LEU A 400 0.49 56.57 -54.29
C LEU A 400 0.91 57.43 -55.50
N ILE A 401 0.20 57.28 -56.62
CA ILE A 401 0.52 57.93 -57.88
C ILE A 401 -0.65 58.74 -58.40
N VAL A 402 -0.34 59.81 -59.14
CA VAL A 402 -1.32 60.62 -59.86
C VAL A 402 -1.89 59.81 -61.03
N SER A 403 -3.20 59.63 -61.13
CA SER A 403 -3.86 58.84 -62.18
C SER A 403 -4.50 59.68 -63.28
N GLU A 404 -4.85 60.93 -62.98
CA GLU A 404 -5.49 61.86 -63.90
C GLU A 404 -4.85 63.25 -63.79
N HIS A 405 -5.11 64.12 -64.76
CA HIS A 405 -4.64 65.50 -64.69
C HIS A 405 -5.30 66.23 -63.51
N LEU A 406 -4.50 67.01 -62.78
CA LEU A 406 -4.95 67.81 -61.65
C LEU A 406 -5.26 69.22 -62.13
N ASP A 407 -6.21 69.87 -61.47
CA ASP A 407 -6.69 71.21 -61.82
C ASP A 407 -7.00 71.92 -60.51
N ARG A 408 -6.21 72.94 -60.19
CA ARG A 408 -6.27 73.66 -58.92
C ARG A 408 -7.53 74.52 -58.81
N GLU A 409 -8.00 75.09 -59.91
CA GLU A 409 -9.22 75.91 -59.92
C GLU A 409 -10.47 75.08 -59.64
N LYS A 410 -10.45 73.78 -59.98
CA LYS A 410 -11.51 72.84 -59.57
C LYS A 410 -11.35 72.38 -58.13
N VAL A 411 -10.17 71.91 -57.75
CA VAL A 411 -9.89 71.34 -56.42
C VAL A 411 -8.48 71.75 -55.98
N SER A 412 -8.39 72.61 -54.97
CA SER A 412 -7.12 73.16 -54.47
C SER A 412 -6.40 72.27 -53.45
N GLU A 413 -7.10 71.33 -52.84
CA GLU A 413 -6.58 70.39 -51.85
C GLU A 413 -7.29 69.04 -51.95
N TYR A 414 -6.52 67.95 -51.88
CA TYR A 414 -7.04 66.59 -51.80
C TYR A 414 -6.75 66.00 -50.42
N LEU A 415 -7.80 65.46 -49.78
CA LEU A 415 -7.70 64.69 -48.54
C LEU A 415 -7.79 63.19 -48.89
N ILE A 416 -6.64 62.58 -49.11
CA ILE A 416 -6.55 61.21 -49.58
C ILE A 416 -6.64 60.26 -48.38
N THR A 417 -7.83 59.70 -48.15
CA THR A 417 -8.02 58.69 -47.09
C THR A 417 -7.64 57.30 -47.62
N LEU A 418 -6.59 56.73 -47.06
CA LEU A 418 -6.16 55.36 -47.28
C LEU A 418 -6.82 54.46 -46.23
N VAL A 419 -7.31 53.30 -46.64
CA VAL A 419 -7.92 52.30 -45.75
C VAL A 419 -7.17 50.99 -45.92
N VAL A 420 -6.64 50.47 -44.81
CA VAL A 420 -6.03 49.15 -44.74
C VAL A 420 -6.99 48.20 -44.04
N THR A 421 -7.15 47.00 -44.59
CA THR A 421 -8.04 45.97 -44.07
C THR A 421 -7.30 44.64 -44.14
N ASP A 422 -7.32 43.91 -43.02
CA ASP A 422 -6.79 42.56 -42.93
C ASP A 422 -7.74 41.52 -43.59
N ALA A 423 -7.31 40.27 -43.66
CA ALA A 423 -8.11 39.16 -44.19
C ALA A 423 -8.62 38.23 -43.07
N GLY A 424 -8.55 38.67 -41.82
CA GLY A 424 -9.02 37.94 -40.65
C GLY A 424 -10.55 37.88 -40.59
N THR A 425 -11.07 37.13 -39.62
CA THR A 425 -12.52 36.99 -39.39
C THR A 425 -12.86 37.16 -37.91
N PRO A 426 -13.54 38.25 -37.51
CA PRO A 426 -13.96 39.37 -38.35
C PRO A 426 -12.76 40.19 -38.85
N PRO A 427 -12.85 40.83 -40.03
CA PRO A 427 -11.77 41.65 -40.53
C PRO A 427 -11.64 42.95 -39.70
N LEU A 428 -10.41 43.33 -39.37
CA LEU A 428 -10.11 44.62 -38.76
C LEU A 428 -9.56 45.58 -39.82
N SER A 429 -9.69 46.87 -39.55
CA SER A 429 -9.31 47.91 -40.51
C SER A 429 -8.92 49.19 -39.82
N ASP A 430 -7.96 49.88 -40.40
CA ASP A 430 -7.55 51.22 -40.00
C ASP A 430 -7.49 52.16 -41.20
N ASN A 431 -7.41 53.46 -40.95
CA ASN A 431 -7.32 54.46 -42.01
C ASN A 431 -6.36 55.59 -41.67
N GLU A 432 -5.73 56.15 -42.70
CA GLU A 432 -4.80 57.27 -42.58
C GLU A 432 -5.09 58.27 -43.70
N THR A 433 -5.11 59.57 -43.37
CA THR A 433 -5.44 60.63 -44.33
C THR A 433 -4.22 61.48 -44.68
N ILE A 434 -3.91 61.55 -45.95
CA ILE A 434 -2.83 62.37 -46.50
C ILE A 434 -3.41 63.64 -47.13
N SER A 435 -2.98 64.83 -46.68
CA SER A 435 -3.32 66.10 -47.33
C SER A 435 -2.30 66.45 -48.42
N VAL A 436 -2.80 66.76 -49.61
CA VAL A 436 -2.01 67.19 -50.77
C VAL A 436 -2.59 68.50 -51.31
N HIS A 437 -1.82 69.58 -51.20
CA HIS A 437 -2.16 70.89 -51.76
C HIS A 437 -1.64 71.05 -53.18
N LEU A 438 -2.47 71.60 -54.07
CA LEU A 438 -2.05 71.94 -55.42
C LEU A 438 -1.39 73.31 -55.49
N LEU A 439 -0.22 73.37 -56.12
CA LEU A 439 0.44 74.61 -56.50
C LEU A 439 -0.07 75.07 -57.86
N ASP A 440 -0.38 76.36 -57.91
CA ASP A 440 -0.85 77.09 -59.09
C ASP A 440 0.22 77.12 -60.19
N VAL A 441 -0.20 76.86 -61.42
CA VAL A 441 0.57 77.02 -62.64
C VAL A 441 -0.24 77.92 -63.55
N ASN A 442 0.31 79.08 -63.92
CA ASN A 442 -0.40 80.07 -64.75
C ASN A 442 -0.77 79.53 -66.15
N ASP A 443 -1.96 78.94 -66.25
CA ASP A 443 -2.52 78.29 -67.44
C ASP A 443 -3.91 78.84 -67.82
N ASN A 444 -4.47 79.73 -67.00
CA ASN A 444 -5.66 80.53 -67.29
C ASN A 444 -5.27 81.90 -67.87
N VAL A 445 -5.88 82.28 -68.99
CA VAL A 445 -5.66 83.56 -69.71
C VAL A 445 -6.75 84.57 -69.39
#